data_AF-A0A085VYW3-F1
#
_entry.id   AF-A0A085VYW3-F1
#
_cell.length_a   1.000
_cell.length_b   1.000
_cell.length_c   1.000
_cell.angle_alpha   90.00
_cell.angle_beta   90.00
_cell.angle_gamma   90.00
#
_symmetry.space_group_name_H-M   'P 1'
#
loop_
_entity.id
_entity.type
_entity.pdbx_description
1 polymer ?
#
loop_
_entity_poly.entity_id
_entity_poly.type
_entity_poly.pdbx_seq_one_letter_code
_entity_poly.pdbx_strand_id
1 'polypeptide(L)'
;MSTYRIKSGDTLSAIASRYHTTVGALAKANKIANPNLIYAGKTLQIPGHSGKSTFEPAKGGGKKPAGGTGGTGGTGGTGGAQTVNGVKVTPQMRKLAEAGKAAAMSMGGYNSQGLCATGVSKAIKNSMGIKVWGNGNQIDNNLPRDKFKQVNMPLSEALKIPGMVLTWEKTSTRLGSIYGHTAITTGDGHSSASDFIERNTLAGNASRSGLKIFMPI
;
A
#
# COMPACT_ATOMS: atom_id res chain seq x y z
N MET A 1 -30.04 -7.99 6.55
CA MET A 1 -29.38 -7.63 5.28
C MET A 1 -29.10 -6.15 5.31
N SER A 2 -27.86 -5.74 5.01
CA SER A 2 -27.48 -4.32 5.00
C SER A 2 -27.36 -3.82 3.57
N THR A 3 -27.79 -2.60 3.30
CA THR A 3 -27.67 -1.97 1.98
C THR A 3 -26.68 -0.80 2.05
N TYR A 4 -25.91 -0.62 0.98
CA TYR A 4 -24.91 0.44 0.86
C TYR A 4 -25.09 1.22 -0.44
N ARG A 5 -25.19 2.54 -0.37
CA ARG A 5 -25.27 3.38 -1.57
C ARG A 5 -23.87 3.72 -2.06
N ILE A 6 -23.55 3.27 -3.26
CA ILE A 6 -22.24 3.44 -3.91
C ILE A 6 -21.99 4.94 -4.11
N LYS A 7 -20.85 5.43 -3.63
CA LYS A 7 -20.41 6.81 -3.85
C LYS A 7 -19.45 6.89 -5.04
N SER A 8 -19.30 8.09 -5.60
CA SER A 8 -18.31 8.30 -6.65
C SER A 8 -16.91 8.00 -6.11
N GLY A 9 -16.16 7.15 -6.82
CA GLY A 9 -14.85 6.66 -6.39
C GLY A 9 -14.85 5.35 -5.59
N ASP A 10 -16.02 4.81 -5.23
CA ASP A 10 -16.09 3.49 -4.60
C ASP A 10 -15.78 2.38 -5.62
N THR A 11 -15.16 1.30 -5.13
CA THR A 11 -14.96 0.06 -5.88
C THR A 11 -15.58 -1.12 -5.14
N LEU A 12 -15.97 -2.15 -5.89
CA LEU A 12 -16.54 -3.37 -5.32
C LEU A 12 -15.57 -4.06 -4.36
N SER A 13 -14.25 -3.97 -4.59
CA SER A 13 -13.20 -4.49 -3.72
C SER A 13 -13.05 -3.71 -2.42
N ALA A 14 -13.14 -2.37 -2.47
CA ALA A 14 -13.13 -1.53 -1.28
C ALA A 14 -14.39 -1.78 -0.43
N ILE A 15 -15.56 -1.87 -1.06
CA ILE A 15 -16.82 -2.17 -0.37
C ILE A 15 -16.79 -3.59 0.21
N ALA A 16 -16.32 -4.59 -0.55
CA ALA A 16 -16.17 -5.96 -0.07
C ALA A 16 -15.32 -6.03 1.20
N SER A 17 -14.15 -5.36 1.16
CA SER A 17 -13.22 -5.32 2.28
C SER A 17 -13.84 -4.63 3.50
N ARG A 18 -14.57 -3.53 3.28
CA ARG A 18 -15.25 -2.78 4.35
C ARG A 18 -16.31 -3.59 5.08
N TYR A 19 -17.00 -4.46 4.36
CA TYR A 19 -18.09 -5.27 4.91
C TYR A 19 -17.67 -6.71 5.22
N HIS A 20 -16.36 -6.99 5.26
CA HIS A 20 -15.80 -8.33 5.51
C HIS A 20 -16.42 -9.41 4.62
N THR A 21 -16.66 -9.08 3.35
CA THR A 21 -17.18 -9.99 2.34
C THR A 21 -16.22 -10.02 1.14
N THR A 22 -16.56 -10.79 0.11
CA THR A 22 -15.73 -10.89 -1.11
C THR A 22 -16.40 -10.18 -2.27
N VAL A 23 -15.58 -9.74 -3.24
CA VAL A 23 -16.07 -9.15 -4.50
C VAL A 23 -17.00 -10.12 -5.22
N GLY A 24 -16.66 -11.41 -5.24
CA GLY A 24 -17.49 -12.44 -5.86
C GLY A 24 -18.83 -12.61 -5.14
N ALA A 25 -18.85 -12.58 -3.80
CA ALA A 25 -20.09 -12.65 -3.02
C ALA A 25 -20.99 -11.43 -3.27
N LEU A 26 -20.42 -10.22 -3.31
CA LEU A 26 -21.17 -9.00 -3.63
C LEU A 26 -21.68 -8.99 -5.07
N ALA A 27 -20.85 -9.37 -6.04
CA ALA A 27 -21.25 -9.42 -7.44
C ALA A 27 -22.38 -10.42 -7.66
N LYS A 28 -22.28 -11.61 -7.05
CA LYS A 28 -23.32 -12.65 -7.11
C LYS A 28 -24.62 -12.20 -6.44
N ALA A 29 -24.54 -11.59 -5.26
CA ALA A 29 -25.71 -11.10 -4.54
C ALA A 29 -26.45 -9.96 -5.27
N ASN A 30 -25.73 -9.15 -6.04
CA ASN A 30 -26.27 -7.97 -6.74
C ASN A 30 -26.42 -8.16 -8.25
N LYS A 31 -26.22 -9.39 -8.76
CA LYS A 31 -26.27 -9.73 -10.20
C LYS A 31 -25.39 -8.81 -11.06
N ILE A 32 -24.19 -8.48 -10.57
CA ILE A 32 -23.23 -7.62 -11.28
C ILE A 32 -22.39 -8.50 -12.19
N ALA A 33 -22.55 -8.32 -13.50
CA ALA A 33 -21.81 -9.08 -14.52
C ALA A 33 -20.32 -8.68 -14.60
N ASN A 34 -20.00 -7.41 -14.38
CA ASN A 34 -18.63 -6.91 -14.36
C ASN A 34 -18.27 -6.30 -13.00
N PRO A 35 -17.51 -7.01 -12.15
CA PRO A 35 -17.15 -6.53 -10.81
C PRO A 35 -16.25 -5.28 -10.80
N ASN A 36 -15.62 -4.95 -11.94
CA ASN A 36 -14.78 -3.76 -12.09
C ASN A 36 -15.60 -2.52 -12.47
N LEU A 37 -16.89 -2.67 -12.75
CA LEU A 37 -17.74 -1.61 -13.27
C LEU A 37 -18.97 -1.43 -12.38
N ILE A 38 -18.86 -0.50 -11.43
CA ILE A 38 -19.97 -0.10 -10.56
C ILE A 38 -20.27 1.38 -10.72
N TYR A 39 -21.54 1.75 -10.54
CA TYR A 39 -22.02 3.09 -10.78
C TYR A 39 -22.36 3.78 -9.46
N ALA A 40 -21.82 4.99 -9.29
CA ALA A 40 -22.18 5.86 -8.19
C ALA A 40 -23.70 6.11 -8.17
N GLY A 41 -24.27 6.20 -6.97
CA GLY A 41 -25.70 6.40 -6.75
C GLY A 41 -26.53 5.12 -6.70
N LYS A 42 -26.02 3.98 -7.20
CA LYS A 42 -26.70 2.68 -7.09
C LYS A 42 -26.57 2.08 -5.69
N THR A 43 -27.60 1.34 -5.27
CA THR A 43 -27.62 0.65 -3.97
C THR A 43 -27.13 -0.79 -4.15
N LEU A 44 -26.17 -1.18 -3.32
CA LEU A 44 -25.59 -2.52 -3.24
C LEU A 44 -26.12 -3.25 -2.00
N GLN A 45 -26.64 -4.45 -2.18
CA GLN A 45 -26.98 -5.37 -1.10
C GLN A 45 -25.71 -6.06 -0.58
N ILE A 46 -25.50 -6.01 0.73
CA ILE A 46 -24.35 -6.63 1.40
C ILE A 46 -24.82 -7.94 2.07
N PRO A 47 -24.45 -9.12 1.54
CA PRO A 47 -24.72 -10.39 2.20
C PRO A 47 -23.80 -10.57 3.42
N GLY A 48 -24.33 -11.14 4.50
CA GLY A 48 -23.55 -11.49 5.72
C GLY A 48 -23.57 -10.46 6.85
N HIS A 49 -24.12 -9.26 6.64
CA HIS A 49 -24.38 -8.30 7.73
C HIS A 49 -25.89 -8.31 8.09
N SER A 50 -26.29 -9.32 8.85
CA SER A 50 -27.46 -9.23 9.73
C SER A 50 -26.96 -8.67 11.06
N GLY A 51 -27.33 -7.43 11.36
CA GLY A 51 -26.95 -6.79 12.61
C GLY A 51 -27.28 -7.67 13.81
N LYS A 52 -26.25 -8.05 14.55
CA LYS A 52 -26.31 -8.36 15.97
C LYS A 52 -25.02 -7.84 16.59
N SER A 53 -25.13 -6.63 17.12
CA SER A 53 -24.19 -6.09 18.09
C SER A 53 -24.27 -6.95 19.35
N THR A 54 -23.20 -7.65 19.70
CA THR A 54 -22.91 -7.97 21.10
C THR A 54 -21.41 -7.87 21.30
N PHE A 55 -21.01 -6.71 21.83
CA PHE A 55 -19.77 -6.57 22.58
C PHE A 55 -19.94 -7.35 23.89
N GLU A 56 -19.07 -8.33 24.15
CA GLU A 56 -18.73 -8.73 25.53
C GLU A 56 -17.24 -9.11 25.62
N PRO A 57 -16.54 -8.72 26.71
CA PRO A 57 -15.12 -8.95 26.88
C PRO A 57 -14.77 -10.24 27.68
N ALA A 58 -13.61 -10.80 27.34
CA ALA A 58 -12.64 -11.52 28.18
C ALA A 58 -12.90 -12.99 28.66
N LYS A 59 -12.00 -13.88 28.16
CA LYS A 59 -11.05 -14.74 28.93
C LYS A 59 -11.34 -16.26 29.09
N GLY A 60 -10.28 -17.05 28.82
CA GLY A 60 -10.11 -18.49 29.10
C GLY A 60 -10.14 -19.32 27.81
N GLY A 61 -9.15 -20.09 27.39
CA GLY A 61 -7.99 -20.67 28.05
C GLY A 61 -7.83 -22.13 27.58
N GLY A 62 -7.04 -22.35 26.53
CA GLY A 62 -6.28 -23.60 26.28
C GLY A 62 -6.99 -24.82 25.68
N LYS A 63 -6.68 -25.13 24.40
CA LYS A 63 -5.84 -26.28 24.03
C LYS A 63 -5.45 -26.24 22.54
N LYS A 64 -4.16 -26.42 22.29
CA LYS A 64 -3.52 -26.71 21.00
C LYS A 64 -3.84 -28.15 20.58
N PRO A 65 -4.01 -28.45 19.28
CA PRO A 65 -3.00 -29.18 18.49
C PRO A 65 -2.71 -28.40 17.18
N ALA A 66 -1.47 -28.02 16.86
CA ALA A 66 -0.43 -28.82 16.20
C ALA A 66 -0.85 -29.40 14.82
N GLY A 67 -0.26 -28.85 13.75
CA GLY A 67 0.07 -29.59 12.52
C GLY A 67 -0.74 -29.22 11.27
N GLY A 68 -0.13 -28.47 10.33
CA GLY A 68 -0.71 -28.22 9.01
C GLY A 68 -0.05 -27.05 8.27
N THR A 69 1.20 -27.25 7.85
CA THR A 69 2.11 -26.31 7.18
C THR A 69 1.77 -26.05 5.71
N GLY A 70 1.99 -24.81 5.22
CA GLY A 70 2.18 -24.48 3.79
C GLY A 70 1.48 -23.16 3.37
N GLY A 71 2.14 -22.05 3.03
CA GLY A 71 3.56 -21.81 2.77
C GLY A 71 3.97 -20.36 3.05
N THR A 72 5.21 -20.27 3.46
CA THR A 72 5.94 -19.15 4.08
C THR A 72 6.59 -18.26 3.02
N GLY A 73 6.74 -16.96 3.33
CA GLY A 73 7.63 -16.08 2.56
C GLY A 73 7.71 -14.66 3.11
N GLY A 74 8.42 -14.46 4.22
CA GLY A 74 8.69 -13.12 4.75
C GLY A 74 9.21 -13.11 6.17
N THR A 75 10.23 -13.94 6.45
CA THR A 75 10.97 -13.97 7.71
C THR A 75 11.49 -12.58 8.07
N GLY A 76 11.23 -12.17 9.31
CA GLY A 76 12.14 -11.26 10.02
C GLY A 76 13.52 -11.89 10.01
N GLY A 77 14.44 -11.30 9.25
CA GLY A 77 15.81 -11.75 9.10
C GLY A 77 16.76 -10.72 9.68
N THR A 78 17.15 -10.94 10.92
CA THR A 78 18.36 -10.35 11.51
C THR A 78 19.56 -10.83 10.70
N GLY A 79 20.38 -9.91 10.19
CA GLY A 79 21.78 -10.18 9.79
C GLY A 79 22.00 -10.91 8.45
N GLY A 80 22.12 -10.16 7.36
CA GLY A 80 22.67 -10.65 6.10
C GLY A 80 22.47 -9.64 4.96
N ALA A 81 23.54 -9.30 4.25
CA ALA A 81 23.46 -8.50 3.03
C ALA A 81 22.82 -9.37 1.94
N GLN A 82 21.50 -9.22 1.75
CA GLN A 82 20.77 -9.95 0.73
C GLN A 82 20.89 -9.17 -0.58
N THR A 83 21.40 -9.80 -1.62
CA THR A 83 21.43 -9.20 -2.95
C THR A 83 20.14 -9.55 -3.68
N VAL A 84 19.38 -8.54 -4.10
CA VAL A 84 18.15 -8.69 -4.89
C VAL A 84 18.41 -8.05 -6.25
N ASN A 85 18.35 -8.83 -7.33
CA ASN A 85 18.62 -8.37 -8.71
C ASN A 85 19.94 -7.57 -8.84
N GLY A 86 21.02 -8.04 -8.20
CA GLY A 86 22.31 -7.35 -8.21
C GLY A 86 22.42 -6.14 -7.27
N VAL A 87 21.34 -5.75 -6.59
CA VAL A 87 21.34 -4.67 -5.59
C VAL A 87 21.56 -5.23 -4.19
N LYS A 88 22.61 -4.77 -3.50
CA LYS A 88 22.88 -5.12 -2.11
C LYS A 88 21.89 -4.41 -1.18
N VAL A 89 20.96 -5.16 -0.59
CA VAL A 89 19.98 -4.62 0.36
C VAL A 89 20.67 -4.27 1.67
N THR A 90 20.70 -2.98 2.00
CA THR A 90 21.30 -2.47 3.24
C THR A 90 20.32 -2.48 4.40
N PRO A 91 20.79 -2.46 5.67
CA PRO A 91 19.91 -2.28 6.83
C PRO A 91 19.08 -0.98 6.76
N GLN A 92 19.67 0.10 6.23
CA GLN A 92 18.99 1.38 6.04
C GLN A 92 17.79 1.27 5.10
N MET A 93 17.93 0.54 4.00
CA MET A 93 16.83 0.27 3.07
C MET A 93 15.68 -0.49 3.72
N ARG A 94 15.99 -1.53 4.52
CA ARG A 94 14.96 -2.26 5.28
C ARG A 94 14.27 -1.36 6.30
N LYS A 95 15.04 -0.54 7.02
CA LYS A 95 14.52 0.42 7.99
C LYS A 95 13.60 1.45 7.32
N LEU A 96 13.93 1.92 6.13
CA LEU A 96 13.08 2.84 5.37
C LEU A 96 11.77 2.17 4.93
N ALA A 97 11.82 0.92 4.46
CA ALA A 97 10.62 0.15 4.11
C ALA A 97 9.69 -0.05 5.33
N GLU A 98 10.27 -0.41 6.48
CA GLU A 98 9.54 -0.57 7.73
C GLU A 98 8.94 0.77 8.21
N ALA A 99 9.72 1.85 8.16
CA ALA A 99 9.24 3.19 8.47
C ALA A 99 8.10 3.64 7.53
N GLY A 100 8.16 3.28 6.25
CA GLY A 100 7.10 3.51 5.27
C GLY A 100 5.81 2.79 5.66
N LYS A 101 5.89 1.48 5.95
CA LYS A 101 4.74 0.70 6.43
C LYS A 101 4.17 1.29 7.73
N ALA A 102 5.02 1.59 8.72
CA ALA A 102 4.59 2.15 9.99
C ALA A 102 3.92 3.53 9.83
N ALA A 103 4.47 4.39 8.96
CA ALA A 103 3.88 5.68 8.65
C ALA A 103 2.49 5.52 8.02
N ALA A 104 2.36 4.67 6.99
CA ALA A 104 1.08 4.37 6.36
C ALA A 104 0.06 3.82 7.38
N MET A 105 0.45 2.84 8.20
CA MET A 105 -0.40 2.30 9.27
C MET A 105 -0.87 3.36 10.26
N SER A 106 -0.03 4.34 10.58
CA SER A 106 -0.41 5.47 11.46
C SER A 106 -1.39 6.47 10.83
N MET A 107 -1.61 6.41 9.50
CA MET A 107 -2.40 7.39 8.74
C MET A 107 -3.60 6.77 8.02
N GLY A 108 -4.03 5.57 8.42
CA GLY A 108 -5.19 4.90 7.81
C GLY A 108 -4.87 3.55 7.18
N GLY A 109 -3.59 3.17 7.13
CA GLY A 109 -3.12 1.84 6.77
C GLY A 109 -3.45 1.48 5.33
N TYR A 110 -4.58 0.80 5.11
CA TYR A 110 -5.03 0.41 3.78
C TYR A 110 -6.08 1.38 3.19
N ASN A 111 -6.41 2.46 3.90
CA ASN A 111 -7.32 3.51 3.45
C ASN A 111 -6.52 4.78 3.13
N SER A 112 -6.37 5.12 1.85
CA SER A 112 -5.67 6.36 1.45
C SER A 112 -6.41 7.60 1.90
N GLN A 113 -5.65 8.57 2.39
CA GLN A 113 -6.10 9.91 2.77
C GLN A 113 -5.63 10.96 1.76
N GLY A 114 -4.96 10.56 0.68
CA GLY A 114 -4.35 11.47 -0.30
C GLY A 114 -3.06 12.15 0.22
N LEU A 115 -2.47 11.64 1.30
CA LEU A 115 -1.34 12.26 2.01
C LEU A 115 -0.01 11.55 1.71
N CYS A 116 0.13 10.98 0.52
CA CYS A 116 1.25 10.11 0.15
C CYS A 116 2.63 10.73 0.45
N ALA A 117 2.81 12.03 0.15
CA ALA A 117 4.02 12.77 0.46
C ALA A 117 4.28 12.94 1.97
N THR A 118 3.24 13.12 2.78
CA THR A 118 3.35 13.16 4.24
C THR A 118 3.84 11.83 4.80
N GLY A 119 3.37 10.70 4.24
CA GLY A 119 3.81 9.39 4.67
C GLY A 119 5.25 9.09 4.34
N VAL A 120 5.63 9.34 3.09
CA VAL A 120 7.01 9.17 2.64
C VAL A 120 7.96 10.10 3.39
N SER A 121 7.58 11.36 3.61
CA SER A 121 8.40 12.30 4.38
C SER A 121 8.60 11.90 5.84
N LYS A 122 7.54 11.41 6.51
CA LYS A 122 7.62 10.86 7.87
C LYS A 122 8.53 9.63 7.92
N ALA A 123 8.43 8.75 6.93
CA ALA A 123 9.26 7.56 6.85
C ALA A 123 10.76 7.89 6.65
N ILE A 124 11.08 8.82 5.75
CA ILE A 124 12.46 9.27 5.51
C ILE A 124 13.03 9.95 6.76
N LYS A 125 12.25 10.81 7.42
CA LYS A 125 12.64 11.46 8.67
C LYS A 125 12.93 10.43 9.78
N ASN A 126 12.04 9.45 9.97
CA ASN A 126 12.17 8.46 11.04
C ASN A 126 13.28 7.43 10.79
N SER A 127 13.56 7.11 9.53
CA SER A 127 14.58 6.11 9.18
C SER A 127 15.98 6.71 9.08
N MET A 128 16.11 7.88 8.44
CA MET A 128 17.38 8.49 8.03
C MET A 128 17.65 9.86 8.67
N GLY A 129 16.69 10.44 9.41
CA GLY A 129 16.84 11.77 10.02
C GLY A 129 16.77 12.93 9.02
N ILE A 130 16.39 12.67 7.76
CA ILE A 130 16.36 13.66 6.69
C ILE A 130 14.97 14.30 6.61
N LYS A 131 14.93 15.62 6.53
CA LYS A 131 13.68 16.37 6.33
C LYS A 131 13.43 16.57 4.85
N VAL A 132 12.45 15.86 4.31
CA VAL A 132 11.88 16.11 2.98
C VAL A 132 10.53 16.83 3.10
N TRP A 133 10.15 17.65 2.13
CA TRP A 133 8.95 18.50 2.20
C TRP A 133 8.23 18.59 0.85
N GLY A 134 6.98 19.05 0.90
CA GLY A 134 6.16 19.27 -0.29
C GLY A 134 5.31 18.06 -0.69
N ASN A 135 4.94 18.02 -1.97
CA ASN A 135 4.15 16.96 -2.59
C ASN A 135 5.02 15.90 -3.30
N GLY A 136 4.40 14.93 -3.98
CA GLY A 136 5.10 13.85 -4.68
C GLY A 136 6.10 14.32 -5.74
N ASN A 137 5.78 15.39 -6.47
CA ASN A 137 6.68 16.01 -7.45
C ASN A 137 7.80 16.84 -6.79
N GLN A 138 7.53 17.40 -5.61
CA GLN A 138 8.52 18.19 -4.87
C GLN A 138 9.51 17.32 -4.10
N ILE A 139 9.10 16.14 -3.63
CA ILE A 139 9.98 15.20 -2.93
C ILE A 139 11.13 14.76 -3.83
N ASP A 140 10.89 14.51 -5.12
CA ASP A 140 11.97 14.26 -6.10
C ASP A 140 13.05 15.34 -5.99
N ASN A 141 12.70 16.61 -6.19
CA ASN A 141 13.65 17.72 -6.22
C ASN A 141 14.40 17.98 -4.90
N ASN A 142 13.91 17.44 -3.79
CA ASN A 142 14.43 17.72 -2.45
C ASN A 142 15.20 16.54 -1.83
N LEU A 143 15.11 15.34 -2.41
CA LEU A 143 15.89 14.19 -1.95
C LEU A 143 17.40 14.49 -2.08
N PRO A 144 18.17 14.45 -0.97
CA PRO A 144 19.59 14.72 -1.01
C PRO A 144 20.31 13.71 -1.90
N ARG A 145 20.99 14.19 -2.95
CA ARG A 145 21.59 13.33 -3.99
C ARG A 145 22.84 12.59 -3.51
N ASP A 146 23.41 13.01 -2.39
CA ASP A 146 24.45 12.32 -1.63
C ASP A 146 23.90 11.16 -0.77
N LYS A 147 22.58 11.09 -0.57
CA LYS A 147 21.89 10.04 0.20
C LYS A 147 20.95 9.18 -0.63
N PHE A 148 20.52 9.69 -1.79
CA PHE A 148 19.61 9.02 -2.69
C PHE A 148 20.11 9.13 -4.13
N LYS A 149 20.37 7.97 -4.72
CA LYS A 149 20.73 7.86 -6.13
C LYS A 149 19.49 7.51 -6.95
N GLN A 150 19.22 8.29 -7.99
CA GLN A 150 18.22 7.90 -8.98
C GLN A 150 18.73 6.70 -9.77
N VAL A 151 17.90 5.66 -9.90
CA VAL A 151 18.21 4.44 -10.64
C VAL A 151 17.21 4.23 -11.77
N ASN A 152 17.69 3.68 -12.88
CA ASN A 152 16.86 3.31 -14.01
C ASN A 152 16.60 1.81 -13.95
N MET A 153 15.42 1.41 -13.49
CA MET A 153 14.98 0.02 -13.45
C MET A 153 13.45 -0.07 -13.56
N PRO A 154 12.89 -1.18 -14.04
CA PRO A 154 11.45 -1.33 -14.10
C PRO A 154 10.85 -1.43 -12.69
N LEU A 155 9.61 -0.94 -12.54
CA LEU A 155 8.89 -0.95 -11.26
C LEU A 155 8.80 -2.36 -10.64
N SER A 156 8.60 -3.38 -11.48
CA SER A 156 8.52 -4.79 -11.05
C SER A 156 9.81 -5.30 -10.39
N GLU A 157 10.97 -4.76 -10.76
CA GLU A 157 12.24 -5.06 -10.10
C GLU A 157 12.42 -4.24 -8.85
N ALA A 158 12.09 -2.95 -8.89
CA ALA A 158 12.19 -2.06 -7.74
C ALA A 158 11.33 -2.53 -6.56
N LEU A 159 10.12 -3.06 -6.82
CA LEU A 159 9.23 -3.56 -5.77
C LEU A 159 9.80 -4.77 -5.01
N LYS A 160 10.73 -5.52 -5.61
CA LYS A 160 11.43 -6.64 -4.94
C LYS A 160 12.50 -6.16 -3.96
N ILE A 161 12.94 -4.91 -4.10
CA ILE A 161 13.97 -4.32 -3.27
C ILE A 161 13.26 -3.44 -2.23
N PRO A 162 13.45 -3.66 -0.90
CA PRO A 162 12.81 -2.82 0.10
C PRO A 162 13.43 -1.43 0.13
N GLY A 163 12.63 -0.41 0.44
CA GLY A 163 13.13 0.93 0.76
C GLY A 163 13.53 1.78 -0.43
N MET A 164 13.13 1.43 -1.65
CA MET A 164 13.22 2.34 -2.79
C MET A 164 12.14 3.40 -2.65
N VAL A 165 12.47 4.67 -2.89
CA VAL A 165 11.48 5.75 -3.00
C VAL A 165 11.05 5.85 -4.45
N LEU A 166 9.74 5.75 -4.67
CA LEU A 166 9.08 5.87 -5.96
C LEU A 166 8.42 7.24 -6.04
N THR A 167 8.55 7.92 -7.18
CA THR A 167 7.78 9.13 -7.49
C THR A 167 7.18 9.02 -8.88
N TRP A 168 5.92 9.44 -9.03
CA TRP A 168 5.24 9.53 -10.31
C TRP A 168 4.78 10.97 -10.53
N GLU A 169 5.07 11.50 -11.70
CA GLU A 169 4.71 12.88 -12.07
C GLU A 169 3.21 13.05 -12.30
N LYS A 170 2.56 12.01 -12.83
CA LYS A 170 1.12 11.99 -13.13
C LYS A 170 0.47 10.71 -12.65
N THR A 171 -0.79 10.83 -12.23
CA THR A 171 -1.67 9.70 -11.89
C THR A 171 -3.06 9.93 -12.49
N SER A 172 -3.92 8.91 -12.50
CA SER A 172 -5.32 9.02 -12.95
C SER A 172 -6.17 10.02 -12.15
N THR A 173 -5.69 10.50 -11.00
CA THR A 173 -6.40 11.51 -10.20
C THR A 173 -5.96 12.92 -10.56
N ARG A 174 -6.89 13.88 -10.51
CA ARG A 174 -6.58 15.31 -10.74
C ARG A 174 -5.51 15.80 -9.77
N LEU A 175 -5.64 15.46 -8.48
CA LEU A 175 -4.68 15.85 -7.45
C LEU A 175 -3.31 15.21 -7.68
N GLY A 176 -3.24 13.91 -7.96
CA GLY A 176 -1.95 13.26 -8.24
C GLY A 176 -1.35 13.62 -9.61
N SER A 177 -2.11 14.23 -10.52
CA SER A 177 -1.58 14.86 -11.73
C SER A 177 -0.98 16.25 -11.48
N ILE A 178 -1.43 16.96 -10.43
CA ILE A 178 -0.91 18.28 -10.04
C ILE A 178 0.26 18.12 -9.06
N TYR A 179 0.10 17.20 -8.11
CA TYR A 179 0.97 17.04 -6.95
C TYR A 179 1.86 15.80 -7.03
N GLY A 180 1.71 14.97 -8.06
CA GLY A 180 2.40 13.69 -8.18
C GLY A 180 1.92 12.66 -7.17
N HIS A 181 2.59 11.52 -7.17
CA HIS A 181 2.41 10.48 -6.17
C HIS A 181 3.78 9.96 -5.74
N THR A 182 3.91 9.56 -4.48
CA THR A 182 5.15 8.96 -3.98
C THR A 182 4.86 7.81 -3.04
N ALA A 183 5.72 6.79 -3.06
CA ALA A 183 5.62 5.62 -2.20
C ALA A 183 7.00 5.02 -1.91
N ILE A 184 7.08 4.13 -0.93
CA ILE A 184 8.27 3.39 -0.56
C ILE A 184 8.02 1.90 -0.80
N THR A 185 8.91 1.21 -1.50
CA THR A 185 8.76 -0.23 -1.76
C THR A 185 8.88 -1.07 -0.48
N THR A 186 8.04 -2.09 -0.36
CA THR A 186 8.04 -2.99 0.81
C THR A 186 9.06 -4.13 0.69
N GLY A 187 9.54 -4.41 -0.53
CA GLY A 187 10.47 -5.51 -0.82
C GLY A 187 9.80 -6.87 -1.06
N ASP A 188 8.47 -6.93 -1.13
CA ASP A 188 7.72 -8.17 -1.38
C ASP A 188 7.45 -8.43 -2.89
N GLY A 189 7.92 -7.54 -3.77
CA GLY A 189 7.74 -7.64 -5.22
C GLY A 189 6.44 -7.01 -5.74
N HIS A 190 5.53 -6.57 -4.87
CA HIS A 190 4.19 -6.14 -5.29
C HIS A 190 3.70 -4.85 -4.60
N SER A 191 4.09 -4.63 -3.35
CA SER A 191 3.52 -3.59 -2.50
C SER A 191 4.42 -2.38 -2.34
N SER A 192 3.78 -1.23 -2.09
CA SER A 192 4.45 0.01 -1.70
C SER A 192 3.64 0.73 -0.63
N ALA A 193 4.30 1.57 0.15
CA ALA A 193 3.72 2.28 1.29
C ALA A 193 3.95 3.78 1.17
N SER A 194 2.90 4.56 1.37
CA SER A 194 2.93 6.02 1.37
C SER A 194 2.14 6.56 2.57
N ASP A 195 0.96 7.15 2.35
CA ASP A 195 -0.10 7.26 3.35
C ASP A 195 -0.97 6.00 3.43
N PHE A 196 -0.93 5.18 2.39
CA PHE A 196 -1.57 3.88 2.35
C PHE A 196 -0.59 2.79 1.91
N ILE A 197 -0.89 1.55 2.28
CA ILE A 197 -0.19 0.37 1.79
C ILE A 197 -0.93 -0.16 0.56
N GLU A 198 -0.34 0.07 -0.61
CA GLU A 198 -0.81 -0.47 -1.87
C GLU A 198 -0.41 -1.94 -1.98
N ARG A 199 -1.39 -2.86 -1.99
CA ARG A 199 -1.12 -4.31 -2.07
C ARG A 199 -0.64 -4.79 -3.45
N ASN A 200 -0.90 -4.00 -4.49
CA ASN A 200 -0.46 -4.29 -5.84
C ASN A 200 -0.19 -2.98 -6.60
N THR A 201 1.03 -2.49 -6.46
CA THR A 201 1.50 -1.25 -7.08
C THR A 201 1.57 -1.37 -8.60
N LEU A 202 1.80 -2.58 -9.12
CA LEU A 202 1.84 -2.82 -10.57
C LEU A 202 0.48 -2.60 -11.23
N ALA A 203 -0.61 -3.00 -10.56
CA ALA A 203 -1.96 -2.79 -11.08
C ALA A 203 -2.31 -1.30 -11.21
N GLY A 204 -1.83 -0.46 -10.29
CA GLY A 204 -2.01 0.99 -10.36
C GLY A 204 -1.09 1.69 -11.38
N ASN A 205 0.00 1.04 -11.80
CA ASN A 205 1.05 1.67 -12.61
C ASN A 205 0.61 2.03 -14.03
N ALA A 206 -0.34 1.28 -14.63
CA ALA A 206 -0.84 1.58 -15.97
C ALA A 206 -1.48 2.98 -16.08
N SER A 207 -1.91 3.55 -14.96
CA SER A 207 -2.49 4.89 -14.87
C SER A 207 -1.51 5.96 -14.37
N ARG A 208 -0.21 5.63 -14.23
CA ARG A 208 0.84 6.53 -13.74
C ARG A 208 1.90 6.74 -14.82
N SER A 209 2.49 7.93 -14.87
CA SER A 209 3.61 8.22 -15.77
C SER A 209 4.67 9.10 -15.11
N GLY A 210 5.86 9.15 -15.71
CA GLY A 210 7.01 9.84 -15.13
C GLY A 210 7.55 9.15 -13.87
N LEU A 211 7.60 7.81 -13.87
CA LEU A 211 8.18 7.06 -12.75
C LEU A 211 9.67 7.37 -12.63
N LYS A 212 10.07 7.81 -11.43
CA LYS A 212 11.46 7.90 -11.00
C LYS A 212 11.64 7.07 -9.74
N ILE A 213 12.81 6.45 -9.62
CA ILE A 213 13.12 5.51 -8.54
C ILE A 213 14.41 5.97 -7.90
N PHE A 214 14.37 6.15 -6.59
CA PHE A 214 15.50 6.62 -5.80
C PHE A 214 15.90 5.54 -4.79
N MET A 215 17.15 5.14 -4.88
CA MET A 215 17.78 4.17 -4.01
C MET A 215 18.54 4.91 -2.89
N PRO A 216 18.28 4.58 -1.61
CA PRO A 216 19.12 5.06 -0.51
C PRO A 216 20.53 4.50 -0.62
N ILE A 217 21.54 5.36 -0.48
CA ILE A 217 22.98 5.01 -0.49
C ILE A 217 23.66 5.36 0.83
#